data_AF-A0A8I1TLY9-F1
#
_entry.id   AF-A0A8I1TLY9-F1
#
_cell.length_a   1.000
_cell.length_b   1.000
_cell.length_c   1.000
_cell.angle_alpha   90.00
_cell.angle_beta   90.00
_cell.angle_gamma   90.00
#
_symmetry.space_group_name_H-M   'P 1'
#
loop_
_entity.id
_entity.type
_entity.pdbx_description
1 polymer ?
#
loop_
_entity_poly.entity_id
_entity_poly.type
_entity_poly.pdbx_seq_one_letter_code
_entity_poly.pdbx_strand_id
1 'polypeptide(L)'
;MRALVAAGAADLPLPGGGATLHRWADLARWGRTDLSLARLAEGHADALAVLADAGCTPEPGATYGVWAARSGGTGAILDGGPGAWRLHGRVRFCSGAHDLDRALVVALTADGSRIADVPLRRPGVRPVEGTWETVGMAGSDSADVDLDDVPVPDDALLGGPGWYTARPGFWHGGAGVAAVWLGGAAGVVDDLRAGLAAGDPDPHRLALLGELHACVAAAEALLVTTAAAVDDDPTDPHRDAAWTVRAAVESACRRVLDVAPRLAGVAALTRGGPLAGRLADLGVYVRQHHGERDLAALGAAVLDGAR
;
A
#
# COMPACT_ATOMS: atom_id res chain seq x y z
N MET A 1 -14.42 3.85 3.13
CA MET A 1 -13.41 4.43 4.04
C MET A 1 -13.99 5.11 5.28
N ARG A 2 -14.77 6.19 5.16
CA ARG A 2 -15.35 6.92 6.31
C ARG A 2 -16.06 6.02 7.34
N ALA A 3 -16.83 5.03 6.88
CA ALA A 3 -17.49 4.06 7.76
C ALA A 3 -16.51 3.20 8.57
N LEU A 4 -15.33 2.83 8.01
CA LEU A 4 -14.30 2.08 8.75
C LEU A 4 -13.70 2.94 9.86
N VAL A 5 -13.35 4.19 9.55
CA VAL A 5 -12.80 5.14 10.53
C VAL A 5 -13.81 5.45 11.63
N ALA A 6 -15.07 5.73 11.28
CA ALA A 6 -16.12 6.02 12.26
C ALA A 6 -16.41 4.83 13.20
N ALA A 7 -16.19 3.60 12.75
CA ALA A 7 -16.36 2.40 13.55
C ALA A 7 -15.10 2.00 14.35
N GLY A 8 -13.99 2.75 14.24
CA GLY A 8 -12.68 2.35 14.79
C GLY A 8 -12.09 1.12 14.11
N ALA A 9 -12.69 0.66 13.02
CA ALA A 9 -12.28 -0.56 12.32
C ALA A 9 -11.01 -0.37 11.47
N ALA A 10 -10.50 0.85 11.37
CA ALA A 10 -9.22 1.18 10.73
C ALA A 10 -8.09 1.44 11.76
N ASP A 11 -8.38 1.35 13.06
CA ASP A 11 -7.41 1.57 14.13
C ASP A 11 -6.54 0.32 14.32
N LEU A 12 -5.46 0.25 13.54
CA LEU A 12 -4.51 -0.85 13.64
C LEU A 12 -3.42 -0.56 14.68
N PRO A 13 -2.83 -1.61 15.29
CA PRO A 13 -1.61 -1.46 16.07
C PRO A 13 -0.51 -0.76 15.27
N LEU A 14 0.36 0.00 15.95
CA LEU A 14 1.52 0.63 15.32
C LEU A 14 2.53 -0.44 14.84
N PRO A 15 3.20 -0.24 13.70
CA PRO A 15 4.30 -1.10 13.27
C PRO A 15 5.39 -1.19 14.33
N GLY A 16 5.92 -2.38 14.61
CA GLY A 16 6.94 -2.60 15.65
C GLY A 16 6.40 -2.41 17.09
N GLY A 17 5.09 -2.28 17.27
CA GLY A 17 4.47 -2.10 18.58
C GLY A 17 4.22 -3.39 19.38
N GLY A 18 4.78 -4.53 18.97
CA GLY A 18 4.57 -5.85 19.58
C GLY A 18 3.32 -6.59 19.08
N ALA A 19 2.67 -6.06 18.03
CA ALA A 19 1.49 -6.65 17.40
C ALA A 19 1.50 -6.47 15.87
N THR A 20 2.68 -6.48 15.27
CA THR A 20 2.87 -6.30 13.82
C THR A 20 2.13 -7.39 13.02
N LEU A 21 2.14 -8.64 13.52
CA LEU A 21 1.39 -9.73 12.87
C LEU A 21 -0.12 -9.46 12.84
N HIS A 22 -0.68 -8.92 13.93
CA HIS A 22 -2.10 -8.56 13.98
C HIS A 22 -2.42 -7.48 12.95
N ARG A 23 -1.59 -6.42 12.90
CA ARG A 23 -1.70 -5.36 11.89
C ARG A 23 -1.71 -5.94 10.48
N TRP A 24 -0.76 -6.80 10.14
CA TRP A 24 -0.64 -7.37 8.80
C TRP A 24 -1.77 -8.35 8.46
N ALA A 25 -2.25 -9.12 9.44
CA ALA A 25 -3.41 -9.99 9.25
C ALA A 25 -4.67 -9.18 8.89
N ASP A 26 -4.90 -8.03 9.52
CA ASP A 26 -6.01 -7.15 9.19
C ASP A 26 -5.88 -6.48 7.83
N LEU A 27 -4.67 -6.02 7.48
CA LEU A 27 -4.36 -5.52 6.14
C LEU A 27 -4.64 -6.59 5.06
N ALA A 28 -4.22 -7.83 5.29
CA ALA A 28 -4.52 -8.96 4.40
C ALA A 28 -6.01 -9.27 4.34
N ARG A 29 -6.74 -9.19 5.47
CA ARG A 29 -8.19 -9.37 5.51
C ARG A 29 -8.93 -8.31 4.68
N TRP A 30 -8.51 -7.06 4.74
CA TRP A 30 -9.06 -6.01 3.88
C TRP A 30 -8.76 -6.28 2.42
N GLY A 31 -7.50 -6.58 2.06
CA GLY A 31 -7.11 -6.91 0.69
C GLY A 31 -7.85 -8.11 0.12
N ARG A 32 -8.10 -9.12 0.96
CA ARG A 32 -8.91 -10.31 0.62
C ARG A 32 -10.36 -9.97 0.33
N THR A 33 -10.88 -8.90 0.90
CA THR A 33 -12.28 -8.49 0.71
C THR A 33 -12.43 -7.56 -0.49
N ASP A 34 -11.68 -6.45 -0.50
CA ASP A 34 -11.77 -5.37 -1.49
C ASP A 34 -10.42 -4.63 -1.52
N LEU A 35 -9.66 -4.78 -2.61
CA LEU A 35 -8.32 -4.19 -2.73
C LEU A 35 -8.35 -2.65 -2.83
N SER A 36 -9.38 -2.08 -3.45
CA SER A 36 -9.52 -0.63 -3.57
C SER A 36 -9.75 0.01 -2.21
N LEU A 37 -10.68 -0.54 -1.42
CA LEU A 37 -10.92 -0.11 -0.05
C LEU A 37 -9.69 -0.37 0.83
N ALA A 38 -9.04 -1.52 0.68
CA ALA A 38 -7.86 -1.87 1.45
C ALA A 38 -6.71 -0.89 1.20
N ARG A 39 -6.52 -0.41 -0.03
CA ARG A 39 -5.53 0.64 -0.32
C ARG A 39 -5.80 1.93 0.45
N LEU A 40 -7.06 2.36 0.54
CA LEU A 40 -7.43 3.56 1.30
C LEU A 40 -7.24 3.36 2.81
N ALA A 41 -7.66 2.19 3.32
CA ALA A 41 -7.55 1.87 4.74
C ALA A 41 -6.08 1.68 5.18
N GLU A 42 -5.27 1.04 4.34
CA GLU A 42 -3.82 0.89 4.53
C GLU A 42 -3.14 2.27 4.54
N GLY A 43 -3.40 3.13 3.55
CA GLY A 43 -2.81 4.47 3.51
C GLY A 43 -3.20 5.35 4.71
N HIS A 44 -4.41 5.17 5.26
CA HIS A 44 -4.80 5.84 6.49
C HIS A 44 -4.07 5.27 7.71
N ALA A 45 -4.02 3.95 7.87
CA ALA A 45 -3.30 3.32 8.97
C ALA A 45 -1.79 3.61 8.91
N ASP A 46 -1.23 3.81 7.72
CA ASP A 46 0.16 4.28 7.53
C ASP A 46 0.31 5.74 7.95
N ALA A 47 -0.60 6.64 7.51
CA ALA A 47 -0.58 8.04 7.94
C ALA A 47 -0.66 8.19 9.47
N LEU A 48 -1.48 7.40 10.15
CA LEU A 48 -1.56 7.41 11.61
C LEU A 48 -0.26 6.95 12.27
N ALA A 49 0.40 5.91 11.72
CA ALA A 49 1.71 5.49 12.18
C ALA A 49 2.78 6.56 11.92
N VAL A 50 2.67 7.28 10.79
CA VAL A 50 3.57 8.38 10.48
C VAL A 50 3.46 9.52 11.49
N LEU A 51 2.23 9.94 11.79
CA LEU A 51 1.95 10.95 12.80
C LEU A 51 2.42 10.52 14.20
N ALA A 52 2.19 9.26 14.57
CA ALA A 52 2.61 8.73 15.87
C ALA A 52 4.14 8.82 16.07
N ASP A 53 4.96 8.40 15.10
CA ASP A 53 6.42 8.51 15.28
C ASP A 53 6.91 9.98 15.21
N ALA A 54 6.13 10.90 14.63
CA ALA A 54 6.40 12.33 14.69
C ALA A 54 6.04 12.96 16.06
N GLY A 55 5.35 12.23 16.94
CA GLY A 55 4.76 12.76 18.16
C GLY A 55 3.55 13.67 17.91
N CYS A 56 2.90 13.54 16.75
CA CYS A 56 1.75 14.34 16.35
C CYS A 56 0.45 13.57 16.58
N THR A 57 -0.62 14.30 16.95
CA THR A 57 -1.96 13.72 17.09
C THR A 57 -2.74 13.94 15.78
N PRO A 58 -3.40 12.91 15.21
CA PRO A 58 -4.25 13.10 14.03
C PRO A 58 -5.46 13.97 14.33
N GLU A 59 -5.99 14.63 13.30
CA GLU A 59 -7.26 15.35 13.38
C GLU A 59 -8.40 14.36 13.69
N PRO A 60 -9.17 14.56 14.79
CA PRO A 60 -10.20 13.61 15.19
C PRO A 60 -11.24 13.35 14.10
N GLY A 61 -11.46 12.07 13.78
CA GLY A 61 -12.45 11.63 12.80
C GLY A 61 -12.10 11.92 11.34
N ALA A 62 -10.94 12.52 11.06
CA ALA A 62 -10.49 12.77 9.70
C ALA A 62 -9.99 11.49 9.03
N THR A 63 -10.31 11.35 7.74
CA THR A 63 -9.70 10.34 6.88
C THR A 63 -8.36 10.85 6.33
N TYR A 64 -7.36 9.97 6.30
CA TYR A 64 -5.99 10.30 5.91
C TYR A 64 -5.49 9.42 4.77
N GLY A 65 -4.53 9.93 4.01
CA GLY A 65 -3.68 9.16 3.10
C GLY A 65 -2.23 9.60 3.17
N VAL A 66 -1.33 8.88 2.50
CA VAL A 66 0.08 9.23 2.35
C VAL A 66 0.41 9.35 0.87
N TRP A 67 0.87 10.52 0.44
CA TRP A 67 1.19 10.83 -0.95
C TRP A 67 2.68 11.12 -1.11
N ALA A 68 3.41 10.11 -1.58
CA ALA A 68 4.88 10.13 -1.67
C ALA A 68 5.45 9.83 -3.06
N ALA A 69 4.59 9.68 -4.07
CA ALA A 69 5.02 9.28 -5.41
C ALA A 69 5.84 10.39 -6.09
N ARG A 70 6.96 9.99 -6.68
CA ARG A 70 7.86 10.85 -7.48
C ARG A 70 7.98 10.37 -8.93
N SER A 71 6.91 9.76 -9.44
CA SER A 71 6.90 9.06 -10.72
C SER A 71 7.03 10.04 -11.89
N GLY A 72 7.85 9.67 -12.88
CA GLY A 72 8.01 10.45 -14.11
C GLY A 72 8.58 11.86 -13.93
N GLY A 73 9.34 12.10 -12.85
CA GLY A 73 9.94 13.42 -12.56
C GLY A 73 8.96 14.46 -12.01
N THR A 74 7.71 14.07 -11.75
CA THR A 74 6.70 14.90 -11.08
C THR A 74 6.65 14.60 -9.58
N GLY A 75 6.27 15.59 -8.76
CA GLY A 75 6.12 15.46 -7.32
C GLY A 75 5.82 16.82 -6.68
N ALA A 76 5.55 16.80 -5.38
CA ALA A 76 5.38 18.03 -4.63
C ALA A 76 6.74 18.69 -4.37
N ILE A 77 6.78 20.01 -4.46
CA ILE A 77 7.90 20.87 -4.12
C ILE A 77 7.44 21.76 -2.98
N LEU A 78 8.24 21.86 -1.92
CA LEU A 78 7.98 22.72 -0.78
C LEU A 78 9.04 23.82 -0.78
N ASP A 79 8.63 25.03 -1.12
CA ASP A 79 9.48 26.21 -1.22
C ASP A 79 9.27 27.14 -0.03
N GLY A 80 10.27 28.00 0.21
CA GLY A 80 10.25 28.98 1.30
C GLY A 80 11.07 28.52 2.52
N GLY A 81 10.57 28.87 3.70
CA GLY A 81 11.23 28.63 4.97
C GLY A 81 10.25 28.80 6.13
N PRO A 82 10.75 28.75 7.39
CA PRO A 82 9.90 28.87 8.58
C PRO A 82 8.92 30.05 8.49
N GLY A 83 7.64 29.76 8.70
CA GLY A 83 6.53 30.72 8.62
C GLY A 83 6.07 31.11 7.21
N ALA A 84 6.72 30.62 6.15
CA ALA A 84 6.46 31.01 4.76
C ALA A 84 6.43 29.84 3.78
N TRP A 85 6.32 28.60 4.26
CA TRP A 85 6.32 27.42 3.38
C TRP A 85 5.11 27.41 2.42
N ARG A 86 5.39 27.00 1.18
CA ARG A 86 4.41 26.85 0.10
C ARG A 86 4.65 25.57 -0.67
N LEU A 87 3.57 24.85 -0.91
CA LEU A 87 3.58 23.56 -1.60
C LEU A 87 3.06 23.74 -3.04
N HIS A 88 3.84 23.25 -3.99
CA HIS A 88 3.58 23.37 -5.43
C HIS A 88 3.80 22.04 -6.16
N GLY A 89 3.29 21.95 -7.38
CA GLY A 89 3.59 20.86 -8.32
C GLY A 89 2.47 19.82 -8.41
N ARG A 90 2.71 18.77 -9.19
CA ARG A 90 1.75 17.68 -9.40
C ARG A 90 2.24 16.41 -8.73
N VAL A 91 1.44 15.87 -7.82
CA VAL A 91 1.68 14.57 -7.19
C VAL A 91 0.83 13.52 -7.90
N ARG A 92 1.46 12.42 -8.31
CA ARG A 92 0.76 11.34 -9.01
C ARG A 92 0.23 10.28 -8.05
N PHE A 93 -0.79 9.56 -8.49
CA PHE A 93 -1.31 8.38 -7.78
C PHE A 93 -1.75 8.68 -6.34
N CYS A 94 -2.47 9.79 -6.15
CA CYS A 94 -2.93 10.25 -4.85
C CYS A 94 -4.19 9.47 -4.44
N SER A 95 -4.03 8.26 -3.90
CA SER A 95 -5.17 7.43 -3.49
C SER A 95 -6.12 8.19 -2.56
N GLY A 96 -7.42 8.16 -2.88
CA GLY A 96 -8.48 8.89 -2.20
C GLY A 96 -8.50 10.40 -2.49
N ALA A 97 -8.06 10.82 -3.68
CA ALA A 97 -7.88 12.22 -4.08
C ALA A 97 -9.11 13.11 -3.82
N HIS A 98 -10.32 12.59 -4.02
CA HIS A 98 -11.57 13.35 -3.90
C HIS A 98 -12.24 13.20 -2.52
N ASP A 99 -12.04 12.05 -1.87
CA ASP A 99 -12.83 11.66 -0.70
C ASP A 99 -12.12 11.83 0.64
N LEU A 100 -10.79 11.84 0.67
CA LEU A 100 -10.03 11.98 1.92
C LEU A 100 -10.11 13.42 2.47
N ASP A 101 -9.98 13.54 3.78
CA ASP A 101 -9.99 14.85 4.44
C ASP A 101 -8.60 15.48 4.47
N ARG A 102 -7.56 14.65 4.65
CA ARG A 102 -6.16 15.05 4.82
C ARG A 102 -5.22 14.08 4.12
N ALA A 103 -4.03 14.55 3.73
CA ALA A 103 -2.94 13.68 3.31
C ALA A 103 -1.60 14.14 3.88
N LEU A 104 -0.74 13.17 4.18
CA LEU A 104 0.67 13.43 4.44
C LEU A 104 1.40 13.48 3.10
N VAL A 105 1.82 14.67 2.69
CA VAL A 105 2.45 14.90 1.38
C VAL A 105 3.95 14.98 1.55
N VAL A 106 4.69 14.09 0.87
CA VAL A 106 6.15 14.15 0.81
C VAL A 106 6.55 15.09 -0.32
N ALA A 107 7.32 16.11 0.02
CA ALA A 107 7.75 17.17 -0.88
C ALA A 107 9.27 17.32 -0.90
N LEU A 108 9.81 17.73 -2.04
CA LEU A 108 11.22 18.10 -2.17
C LEU A 108 11.44 19.53 -1.71
N THR A 109 12.52 19.75 -0.97
CA THR A 109 13.01 21.05 -0.49
C THR A 109 14.48 21.19 -0.84
N ALA A 110 15.04 22.40 -0.67
CA ALA A 110 16.47 22.64 -0.89
C ALA A 110 17.39 21.80 0.02
N ASP A 111 16.90 21.37 1.19
CA ASP A 111 17.65 20.62 2.21
C ASP A 111 17.31 19.12 2.30
N GLY A 112 16.45 18.60 1.42
CA GLY A 112 16.10 17.19 1.37
C GLY A 112 14.63 16.96 1.02
N SER A 113 14.05 15.83 1.44
CA SER A 113 12.59 15.66 1.39
C SER A 113 11.98 15.95 2.75
N ARG A 114 10.87 16.68 2.78
CA ARG A 114 10.05 16.91 3.97
C ARG A 114 8.67 16.30 3.78
N ILE A 115 7.95 16.11 4.87
CA ILE A 115 6.57 15.62 4.85
C ILE A 115 5.68 16.63 5.59
N ALA A 116 4.51 16.92 5.00
CA ALA A 116 3.57 17.90 5.52
C ALA A 116 2.17 17.28 5.66
N ASP A 117 1.48 17.56 6.77
CA ASP A 117 0.06 17.25 6.92
C ASP A 117 -0.80 18.33 6.24
N VAL A 118 -1.46 17.96 5.14
CA VAL A 118 -2.20 18.87 4.25
C VAL A 118 -3.70 18.53 4.29
N PRO A 119 -4.56 19.42 4.80
CA PRO A 119 -6.00 19.34 4.56
C PRO A 119 -6.31 19.49 3.07
N LEU A 120 -7.10 18.56 2.53
CA LEU A 120 -7.33 18.42 1.08
C LEU A 120 -8.46 19.30 0.55
N ARG A 121 -9.40 19.70 1.40
CA ARG A 121 -10.51 20.62 1.05
C ARG A 121 -10.08 22.09 1.14
N ARG A 122 -8.88 22.42 0.66
CA ARG A 122 -8.32 23.79 0.70
C ARG A 122 -8.12 24.35 -0.71
N PRO A 123 -8.21 25.68 -0.90
CA PRO A 123 -7.78 26.30 -2.14
C PRO A 123 -6.35 25.87 -2.50
N GLY A 124 -6.13 25.57 -3.78
CA GLY A 124 -4.82 25.16 -4.30
C GLY A 124 -4.58 23.64 -4.31
N VAL A 125 -5.42 22.81 -3.68
CA VAL A 125 -5.36 21.35 -3.80
C VAL A 125 -6.45 20.89 -4.76
N ARG A 126 -6.07 20.31 -5.91
CA ARG A 126 -7.01 19.98 -6.98
C ARG A 126 -6.72 18.61 -7.61
N PRO A 127 -7.57 17.60 -7.39
CA PRO A 127 -7.54 16.39 -8.20
C PRO A 127 -7.66 16.72 -9.69
N VAL A 128 -6.93 15.98 -10.52
CA VAL A 128 -6.87 16.18 -11.96
C VAL A 128 -7.76 15.15 -12.64
N GLU A 129 -8.86 15.62 -13.23
CA GLU A 129 -9.81 14.78 -13.95
C GLU A 129 -9.16 13.94 -15.05
N GLY A 130 -9.63 12.71 -15.24
CA GLY A 130 -9.16 11.80 -16.29
C GLY A 130 -7.77 11.19 -16.05
N THR A 131 -7.13 11.42 -14.91
CA THR A 131 -5.79 10.85 -14.61
C THR A 131 -5.83 9.48 -13.94
N TRP A 132 -7.03 8.99 -13.57
CA TRP A 132 -7.25 7.66 -13.00
C TRP A 132 -8.41 6.91 -13.68
N GLU A 133 -8.33 6.73 -15.00
CA GLU A 133 -9.30 5.97 -15.79
C GLU A 133 -8.88 4.50 -15.95
N THR A 134 -8.79 3.77 -14.85
CA THR A 134 -8.35 2.36 -14.82
C THR A 134 -9.50 1.41 -14.55
N VAL A 135 -9.43 0.21 -15.15
CA VAL A 135 -10.36 -0.89 -14.85
C VAL A 135 -10.09 -1.47 -13.45
N GLY A 136 -8.82 -1.74 -13.15
CA GLY A 136 -8.39 -2.23 -11.84
C GLY A 136 -8.09 -1.09 -10.89
N MET A 137 -8.42 -1.24 -9.62
CA MET A 137 -8.23 -0.25 -8.55
C MET A 137 -9.01 1.05 -8.79
N ALA A 138 -10.09 1.01 -9.59
CA ALA A 138 -10.91 2.18 -9.88
C ALA A 138 -11.43 2.84 -8.59
N GLY A 139 -11.89 2.04 -7.63
CA GLY A 139 -12.41 2.52 -6.35
C GLY A 139 -11.35 3.07 -5.39
N SER A 140 -10.05 2.97 -5.73
CA SER A 140 -8.98 3.57 -4.92
C SER A 140 -8.85 5.08 -5.14
N ASP A 141 -9.51 5.62 -6.16
CA ASP A 141 -9.53 7.05 -6.47
C ASP A 141 -8.13 7.68 -6.46
N SER A 142 -7.21 7.12 -7.24
CA SER A 142 -5.78 7.51 -7.23
C SER A 142 -5.44 8.52 -8.32
N ALA A 143 -6.26 9.56 -8.49
CA ALA A 143 -5.99 10.64 -9.42
C ALA A 143 -4.66 11.36 -9.10
N ASP A 144 -4.09 12.01 -10.10
CA ASP A 144 -3.06 13.02 -9.86
C ASP A 144 -3.69 14.22 -9.14
N VAL A 145 -2.91 14.93 -8.33
CA VAL A 145 -3.34 16.13 -7.61
C VAL A 145 -2.37 17.27 -7.90
N ASP A 146 -2.91 18.38 -8.38
CA ASP A 146 -2.20 19.65 -8.49
C ASP A 146 -2.21 20.38 -7.15
N LEU A 147 -1.03 20.89 -6.79
CA LEU A 147 -0.76 21.73 -5.64
C LEU A 147 -0.32 23.09 -6.17
N ASP A 148 -1.10 24.12 -5.88
CA ASP A 148 -0.90 25.49 -6.38
C ASP A 148 -0.87 26.46 -5.19
N ASP A 149 0.35 26.84 -4.79
CA ASP A 149 0.64 27.80 -3.72
C ASP A 149 -0.05 27.46 -2.38
N VAL A 150 -0.06 26.17 -2.03
CA VAL A 150 -0.76 25.71 -0.83
C VAL A 150 0.06 26.07 0.42
N PRO A 151 -0.48 26.86 1.36
CA PRO A 151 0.25 27.23 2.57
C PRO A 151 0.41 26.05 3.52
N VAL A 152 1.65 25.86 4.00
CA VAL A 152 2.02 24.86 5.00
C VAL A 152 2.54 25.58 6.24
N PRO A 153 1.82 25.58 7.38
CA PRO A 153 2.34 26.13 8.61
C PRO A 153 3.45 25.23 9.19
N ASP A 154 4.32 25.79 10.01
CA ASP A 154 5.49 25.07 10.55
C ASP A 154 5.09 23.85 11.40
N ASP A 155 3.94 23.92 12.09
CA ASP A 155 3.39 22.84 12.90
C ASP A 155 2.76 21.70 12.09
N ALA A 156 2.55 21.90 10.78
CA ALA A 156 2.12 20.85 9.86
C ALA A 156 3.30 20.05 9.27
N LEU A 157 4.54 20.47 9.47
CA LEU A 157 5.72 19.72 9.03
C LEU A 157 6.07 18.64 10.05
N LEU A 158 6.26 17.41 9.58
CA LEU A 158 6.59 16.27 10.45
C LEU A 158 8.08 15.94 10.37
N GLY A 159 8.73 15.91 11.52
CA GLY A 159 10.17 15.63 11.62
C GLY A 159 11.05 16.64 10.89
N GLY A 160 12.30 16.23 10.61
CA GLY A 160 13.28 17.01 9.85
C GLY A 160 13.43 16.57 8.38
N PRO A 161 14.32 17.22 7.61
CA PRO A 161 14.68 16.76 6.27
C PRO A 161 15.12 15.29 6.25
N GLY A 162 14.61 14.52 5.29
CA GLY A 162 14.93 13.10 5.11
C GLY A 162 14.34 12.15 6.15
N TRP A 163 13.65 12.67 7.18
CA TRP A 163 13.14 11.88 8.30
C TRP A 163 12.19 10.77 7.86
N TYR A 164 11.26 11.06 6.94
CA TYR A 164 10.23 10.12 6.51
C TYR A 164 10.78 8.76 6.06
N THR A 165 11.78 8.74 5.18
CA THR A 165 12.38 7.50 4.65
C THR A 165 13.45 6.89 5.57
N ALA A 166 13.92 7.65 6.57
CA ALA A 166 14.94 7.20 7.52
C ALA A 166 14.35 6.42 8.71
N ARG A 167 13.04 6.53 8.95
CA ARG A 167 12.34 5.81 10.01
C ARG A 167 12.35 4.28 9.78
N PRO A 168 12.48 3.46 10.84
CA PRO A 168 12.22 2.02 10.75
C PRO A 168 10.80 1.71 10.24
N GLY A 169 9.81 2.46 10.75
CA GLY A 169 8.40 2.29 10.36
C GLY A 169 8.11 2.48 8.87
N PHE A 170 8.99 3.16 8.10
CA PHE A 170 8.86 3.24 6.64
C PHE A 170 8.96 1.85 5.99
N TRP A 171 9.90 1.04 6.46
CA TRP A 171 10.14 -0.30 5.94
C TRP A 171 9.13 -1.31 6.47
N HIS A 172 8.76 -1.20 7.74
CA HIS A 172 7.70 -2.02 8.34
C HIS A 172 6.34 -1.77 7.67
N GLY A 173 6.01 -0.50 7.39
CA GLY A 173 4.82 -0.11 6.63
C GLY A 173 4.85 -0.66 5.20
N GLY A 174 6.01 -0.55 4.52
CA GLY A 174 6.21 -1.14 3.20
C GLY A 174 6.00 -2.65 3.16
N ALA A 175 6.42 -3.40 4.18
CA ALA A 175 6.10 -4.82 4.31
C ALA A 175 4.59 -5.06 4.55
N GLY A 176 3.92 -4.18 5.31
CA GLY A 176 2.47 -4.21 5.50
C GLY A 176 1.67 -4.06 4.19
N VAL A 177 2.14 -3.25 3.24
CA VAL A 177 1.52 -3.16 1.90
C VAL A 177 1.53 -4.54 1.19
N ALA A 178 2.59 -5.33 1.37
CA ALA A 178 2.64 -6.68 0.82
C ALA A 178 1.57 -7.59 1.45
N ALA A 179 1.26 -7.44 2.73
CA ALA A 179 0.16 -8.18 3.34
C ALA A 179 -1.19 -7.90 2.64
N VAL A 180 -1.44 -6.65 2.21
CA VAL A 180 -2.64 -6.30 1.44
C VAL A 180 -2.66 -7.02 0.09
N TRP A 181 -1.54 -7.03 -0.64
CA TRP A 181 -1.43 -7.74 -1.92
C TRP A 181 -1.65 -9.25 -1.78
N LEU A 182 -1.07 -9.85 -0.74
CA LEU A 182 -1.27 -11.26 -0.44
C LEU A 182 -2.73 -11.56 -0.11
N GLY A 183 -3.39 -10.66 0.63
CA GLY A 183 -4.83 -10.68 0.84
C GLY A 183 -5.60 -10.73 -0.47
N GLY A 184 -5.30 -9.82 -1.40
CA GLY A 184 -5.91 -9.79 -2.74
C GLY A 184 -5.72 -11.09 -3.51
N ALA A 185 -4.51 -11.65 -3.50
CA ALA A 185 -4.21 -12.95 -4.08
C ALA A 185 -5.02 -14.09 -3.42
N ALA A 186 -5.11 -14.11 -2.09
CA ALA A 186 -5.88 -15.10 -1.36
C ALA A 186 -7.39 -15.01 -1.66
N GLY A 187 -7.93 -13.79 -1.84
CA GLY A 187 -9.32 -13.59 -2.23
C GLY A 187 -9.64 -14.13 -3.63
N VAL A 188 -8.70 -14.02 -4.57
CA VAL A 188 -8.80 -14.67 -5.88
C VAL A 188 -8.81 -16.21 -5.73
N VAL A 189 -7.94 -16.76 -4.89
CA VAL A 189 -7.89 -18.21 -4.63
C VAL A 189 -9.18 -18.71 -3.98
N ASP A 190 -9.81 -17.93 -3.11
CA ASP A 190 -11.10 -18.27 -2.50
C ASP A 190 -12.23 -18.39 -3.52
N ASP A 191 -12.32 -17.44 -4.45
CA ASP A 191 -13.32 -17.47 -5.52
C ASP A 191 -13.15 -18.72 -6.39
N LEU A 192 -11.90 -19.06 -6.72
CA LEU A 192 -11.58 -20.28 -7.48
C LEU A 192 -11.96 -21.54 -6.70
N ARG A 193 -11.63 -21.58 -5.39
CA ARG A 193 -11.97 -22.70 -4.51
C ARG A 193 -13.48 -22.90 -4.42
N ALA A 194 -14.24 -21.81 -4.24
CA ALA A 194 -15.70 -21.85 -4.19
C ALA A 194 -16.30 -22.37 -5.49
N GLY A 195 -15.77 -21.92 -6.64
CA GLY A 195 -16.20 -22.41 -7.96
C GLY A 195 -15.91 -23.89 -8.18
N LEU A 196 -14.76 -24.39 -7.73
CA LEU A 196 -14.41 -25.81 -7.82
C LEU A 196 -15.27 -26.69 -6.90
N ALA A 197 -15.54 -26.22 -5.68
CA ALA A 197 -16.34 -26.95 -4.69
C ALA A 197 -17.81 -27.12 -5.11
N ALA A 198 -18.31 -26.28 -6.02
CA ALA A 198 -19.66 -26.39 -6.58
C ALA A 198 -19.79 -27.45 -7.68
N GLY A 199 -18.67 -28.07 -8.11
CA GLY A 199 -18.64 -29.08 -9.16
C GLY A 199 -17.79 -30.30 -8.78
N ASP A 200 -17.38 -31.06 -9.80
CA ASP A 200 -16.46 -32.19 -9.67
C ASP A 200 -15.16 -31.85 -10.43
N PRO A 201 -14.13 -31.32 -9.73
CA PRO A 201 -12.93 -30.84 -10.39
C PRO A 201 -12.02 -31.99 -10.83
N ASP A 202 -11.57 -31.95 -12.09
CA ASP A 202 -10.58 -32.91 -12.59
C ASP A 202 -9.19 -32.75 -11.90
N PRO A 203 -8.30 -33.75 -11.99
CA PRO A 203 -6.98 -33.71 -11.36
C PRO A 203 -6.10 -32.52 -11.77
N HIS A 204 -6.24 -32.00 -12.99
CA HIS A 204 -5.45 -30.85 -13.44
C HIS A 204 -5.92 -29.56 -12.77
N ARG A 205 -7.23 -29.39 -12.61
CA ARG A 205 -7.79 -28.25 -11.85
C ARG A 205 -7.38 -28.30 -10.38
N LEU A 206 -7.38 -29.48 -9.78
CA LEU A 206 -6.87 -29.69 -8.42
C LEU A 206 -5.37 -29.37 -8.32
N ALA A 207 -4.56 -29.76 -9.30
CA ALA A 207 -3.14 -29.42 -9.33
C ALA A 207 -2.88 -27.90 -9.39
N LEU A 208 -3.64 -27.17 -10.23
CA LEU A 208 -3.54 -25.71 -10.30
C LEU A 208 -3.97 -25.04 -8.98
N LEU A 209 -5.04 -25.51 -8.34
CA LEU A 209 -5.43 -25.00 -7.03
C LEU A 209 -4.36 -25.27 -5.96
N GLY A 210 -3.78 -26.48 -5.96
CA GLY A 210 -2.69 -26.85 -5.05
C GLY A 210 -1.46 -25.99 -5.22
N GLU A 211 -1.08 -25.69 -6.47
CA GLU A 211 0.00 -24.75 -6.79
C GLU A 211 -0.27 -23.35 -6.22
N LEU A 212 -1.45 -22.79 -6.49
CA LEU A 212 -1.84 -21.47 -5.97
C LEU A 212 -1.82 -21.42 -4.44
N HIS A 213 -2.35 -22.46 -3.79
CA HIS A 213 -2.34 -22.58 -2.34
C HIS A 213 -0.92 -22.59 -1.79
N ALA A 214 -0.01 -23.39 -2.36
CA ALA A 214 1.38 -23.46 -1.90
C ALA A 214 2.09 -22.11 -2.04
N CYS A 215 1.89 -21.38 -3.15
CA CYS A 215 2.48 -20.06 -3.35
C CYS A 215 1.99 -19.04 -2.30
N VAL A 216 0.68 -18.97 -2.07
CA VAL A 216 0.09 -18.04 -1.09
C VAL A 216 0.53 -18.39 0.33
N ALA A 217 0.49 -19.68 0.71
CA ALA A 217 0.87 -20.13 2.04
C ALA A 217 2.37 -19.90 2.33
N ALA A 218 3.24 -20.07 1.34
CA ALA A 218 4.66 -19.79 1.50
C ALA A 218 4.94 -18.29 1.74
N ALA A 219 4.26 -17.41 0.98
CA ALA A 219 4.37 -15.97 1.18
C ALA A 219 3.77 -15.51 2.51
N GLU A 220 2.68 -16.13 2.96
CA GLU A 220 2.08 -15.89 4.28
C GLU A 220 3.04 -16.27 5.41
N ALA A 221 3.67 -17.44 5.34
CA ALA A 221 4.64 -17.89 6.35
C ALA A 221 5.84 -16.92 6.46
N LEU A 222 6.28 -16.34 5.33
CA LEU A 222 7.34 -15.33 5.34
C LEU A 222 6.87 -14.03 6.01
N LEU A 223 5.65 -13.54 5.72
CA LEU A 223 5.08 -12.39 6.43
C LEU A 223 4.99 -12.63 7.94
N VAL A 224 4.55 -13.83 8.37
CA VAL A 224 4.51 -14.17 9.80
C VAL A 224 5.89 -14.06 10.44
N THR A 225 6.91 -14.61 9.77
CA THR A 225 8.29 -14.59 10.26
C THR A 225 8.85 -13.16 10.29
N THR A 226 8.61 -12.36 9.24
CA THR A 226 9.07 -10.97 9.18
C THR A 226 8.36 -10.10 10.22
N ALA A 227 7.07 -10.32 10.49
CA ALA A 227 6.34 -9.58 11.52
C ALA A 227 6.92 -9.84 12.92
N ALA A 228 7.27 -11.09 13.22
CA ALA A 228 7.92 -11.44 14.48
C ALA A 228 9.28 -10.75 14.64
N ALA A 229 10.11 -10.76 13.58
CA ALA A 229 11.40 -10.08 13.60
C ALA A 229 11.28 -8.56 13.84
N VAL A 230 10.27 -7.93 13.22
CA VAL A 230 9.97 -6.50 13.43
C VAL A 230 9.56 -6.21 14.88
N ASP A 231 8.76 -7.07 15.50
CA ASP A 231 8.37 -6.89 16.91
C ASP A 231 9.51 -7.21 17.89
N ASP A 232 10.42 -8.12 17.54
CA ASP A 232 11.60 -8.47 18.36
C ASP A 232 12.66 -7.37 18.39
N ASP A 233 12.87 -6.65 17.27
CA ASP A 233 13.72 -5.45 17.21
C ASP A 233 13.05 -4.34 16.38
N PRO A 234 12.17 -3.54 16.98
CA PRO A 234 11.43 -2.50 16.25
C PRO A 234 12.28 -1.27 15.90
N THR A 235 13.51 -1.18 16.43
CA THR A 235 14.42 -0.09 16.11
C THR A 235 15.21 -0.34 14.83
N ASP A 236 15.37 -1.61 14.46
CA ASP A 236 15.93 -1.98 13.16
C ASP A 236 14.91 -1.72 12.03
N PRO A 237 15.33 -1.12 10.92
CA PRO A 237 14.46 -0.98 9.75
C PRO A 237 14.01 -2.31 9.14
N HIS A 238 14.68 -3.44 9.41
CA HIS A 238 14.41 -4.74 8.76
C HIS A 238 14.36 -4.63 7.23
N ARG A 239 15.16 -3.73 6.66
CA ARG A 239 15.06 -3.31 5.25
C ARG A 239 15.12 -4.50 4.29
N ASP A 240 16.10 -5.38 4.50
CA ASP A 240 16.35 -6.50 3.60
C ASP A 240 15.24 -7.57 3.74
N ALA A 241 14.70 -7.76 4.95
CA ALA A 241 13.54 -8.61 5.19
C ALA A 241 12.27 -8.03 4.54
N ALA A 242 12.06 -6.72 4.65
CA ALA A 242 10.96 -6.01 4.00
C ALA A 242 11.02 -6.13 2.47
N TRP A 243 12.19 -5.97 1.86
CA TRP A 243 12.37 -6.23 0.43
C TRP A 243 12.10 -7.69 0.07
N THR A 244 12.63 -8.64 0.85
CA THR A 244 12.46 -10.07 0.60
C THR A 244 10.98 -10.47 0.63
N VAL A 245 10.23 -10.05 1.65
CA VAL A 245 8.80 -10.41 1.75
C VAL A 245 7.96 -9.73 0.67
N ARG A 246 8.25 -8.48 0.33
CA ARG A 246 7.60 -7.78 -0.80
C ARG A 246 7.83 -8.49 -2.13
N ALA A 247 9.06 -8.94 -2.39
CA ALA A 247 9.39 -9.69 -3.60
C ALA A 247 8.72 -11.06 -3.65
N ALA A 248 8.70 -11.80 -2.52
CA ALA A 248 8.05 -13.10 -2.43
C ALA A 248 6.54 -13.01 -2.64
N VAL A 249 5.88 -12.02 -2.01
CA VAL A 249 4.45 -11.77 -2.22
C VAL A 249 4.16 -11.34 -3.65
N GLU A 250 4.96 -10.44 -4.24
CA GLU A 250 4.79 -10.04 -5.64
C GLU A 250 4.84 -11.25 -6.58
N SER A 251 5.79 -12.16 -6.35
CA SER A 251 5.92 -13.41 -7.10
C SER A 251 4.67 -14.29 -6.95
N ALA A 252 4.14 -14.44 -5.74
CA ALA A 252 2.90 -15.18 -5.49
C ALA A 252 1.70 -14.52 -6.20
N CYS A 253 1.56 -13.19 -6.13
CA CYS A 253 0.52 -12.44 -6.85
C CYS A 253 0.64 -12.63 -8.37
N ARG A 254 1.85 -12.58 -8.93
CA ARG A 254 2.07 -12.86 -10.36
C ARG A 254 1.66 -14.27 -10.73
N ARG A 255 1.96 -15.26 -9.89
CA ARG A 255 1.56 -16.64 -10.16
C ARG A 255 0.04 -16.80 -10.12
N VAL A 256 -0.63 -16.12 -9.18
CA VAL A 256 -2.09 -16.07 -9.09
C VAL A 256 -2.69 -15.43 -10.34
N LEU A 257 -2.17 -14.28 -10.79
CA LEU A 257 -2.64 -13.60 -12.01
C LEU A 257 -2.47 -14.46 -13.27
N ASP A 258 -1.42 -15.27 -13.35
CA ASP A 258 -1.17 -16.18 -14.48
C ASP A 258 -2.05 -17.45 -14.46
N VAL A 259 -2.20 -18.07 -13.28
CA VAL A 259 -2.87 -19.37 -13.16
C VAL A 259 -4.39 -19.25 -12.97
N ALA A 260 -4.86 -18.21 -12.30
CA ALA A 260 -6.29 -18.05 -12.00
C ALA A 260 -7.18 -18.03 -13.26
N PRO A 261 -6.85 -17.33 -14.36
CA PRO A 261 -7.67 -17.36 -15.59
C PRO A 261 -7.76 -18.75 -16.21
N ARG A 262 -6.67 -19.53 -16.16
CA ARG A 262 -6.60 -20.90 -16.67
C ARG A 262 -7.47 -21.85 -15.86
N LEU A 263 -7.46 -21.70 -14.53
CA LEU A 263 -8.27 -22.50 -13.61
C LEU A 263 -9.77 -22.14 -13.68
N ALA A 264 -10.08 -20.85 -13.81
CA ALA A 264 -11.45 -20.36 -13.84
C ALA A 264 -12.16 -20.67 -15.16
N GLY A 265 -11.45 -20.53 -16.27
CA GLY A 265 -12.00 -20.61 -17.61
C GLY A 265 -12.83 -19.38 -18.02
N VAL A 266 -13.13 -19.28 -19.31
CA VAL A 266 -13.75 -18.09 -19.92
C VAL A 266 -15.10 -17.70 -19.29
N ALA A 267 -15.92 -18.67 -18.90
CA ALA A 267 -17.24 -18.41 -18.34
C ALA A 267 -17.17 -17.64 -17.01
N ALA A 268 -16.24 -18.00 -16.12
CA ALA A 268 -16.05 -17.32 -14.84
C ALA A 268 -15.55 -15.87 -15.01
N LEU A 269 -14.84 -15.59 -16.11
CA LEU A 269 -14.30 -14.26 -16.41
C LEU A 269 -15.30 -13.33 -17.13
N THR A 270 -16.37 -13.87 -17.71
CA THR A 270 -17.27 -13.13 -18.62
C THR A 270 -18.69 -12.99 -18.11
N ARG A 271 -19.09 -13.72 -17.06
CA ARG A 271 -20.48 -13.77 -16.58
C ARG A 271 -20.75 -12.89 -15.35
N GLY A 272 -19.97 -11.82 -15.16
CA GLY A 272 -20.25 -10.79 -14.15
C GLY A 272 -19.96 -11.18 -12.69
N GLY A 273 -19.12 -12.20 -12.46
CA GLY A 273 -18.64 -12.54 -11.12
C GLY A 273 -17.51 -11.62 -10.63
N PRO A 274 -17.17 -11.64 -9.33
CA PRO A 274 -16.17 -10.76 -8.74
C PRO A 274 -14.73 -11.02 -9.23
N LEU A 275 -14.45 -12.23 -9.74
CA LEU A 275 -13.12 -12.67 -10.10
C LEU A 275 -12.41 -11.76 -11.12
N ALA A 276 -13.10 -11.34 -12.18
CA ALA A 276 -12.48 -10.49 -13.20
C ALA A 276 -12.05 -9.12 -12.63
N GLY A 277 -12.89 -8.53 -11.77
CA GLY A 277 -12.59 -7.29 -11.06
C GLY A 277 -11.41 -7.46 -10.11
N ARG A 278 -11.41 -8.52 -9.29
CA ARG A 278 -10.29 -8.82 -8.38
C ARG A 278 -8.96 -9.03 -9.10
N LEU A 279 -8.97 -9.71 -10.25
CA LEU A 279 -7.77 -9.89 -11.07
C LEU A 279 -7.28 -8.56 -11.64
N ALA A 280 -8.18 -7.69 -12.09
CA ALA A 280 -7.83 -6.35 -12.56
C ALA A 280 -7.24 -5.50 -11.42
N ASP A 281 -7.88 -5.49 -10.25
CA ASP A 281 -7.41 -4.77 -9.06
C ASP A 281 -6.02 -5.25 -8.63
N LEU A 282 -5.84 -6.57 -8.47
CA LEU A 282 -4.57 -7.16 -8.09
C LEU A 282 -3.47 -6.86 -9.11
N GLY A 283 -3.80 -6.93 -10.40
CA GLY A 283 -2.89 -6.63 -11.51
C GLY A 283 -2.34 -5.20 -11.48
N VAL A 284 -3.15 -4.24 -11.05
CA VAL A 284 -2.73 -2.84 -10.87
C VAL A 284 -1.99 -2.65 -9.54
N TYR A 285 -2.56 -3.09 -8.42
CA TYR A 285 -2.04 -2.75 -7.10
C TYR A 285 -0.64 -3.32 -6.84
N VAL A 286 -0.38 -4.55 -7.28
CA VAL A 286 0.93 -5.19 -7.07
C VAL A 286 2.07 -4.47 -7.81
N ARG A 287 1.77 -3.61 -8.80
CA ARG A 287 2.78 -2.81 -9.52
C ARG A 287 3.36 -1.65 -8.69
N GLN A 288 2.92 -1.49 -7.44
CA GLN A 288 3.66 -0.69 -6.45
C GLN A 288 4.99 -1.35 -6.01
N HIS A 289 5.21 -2.62 -6.36
CA HIS A 289 6.55 -3.20 -6.40
C HIS A 289 7.23 -2.79 -7.72
N HIS A 290 8.43 -2.19 -7.67
CA HIS A 290 9.11 -1.63 -8.85
C HIS A 290 9.86 -2.69 -9.68
N GLY A 291 9.43 -3.95 -9.60
CA GLY A 291 9.97 -5.08 -10.34
C GLY A 291 11.48 -5.24 -10.14
N GLU A 292 12.20 -5.28 -11.25
CA GLU A 292 13.64 -5.52 -11.31
C GLU A 292 14.45 -4.47 -10.56
N ARG A 293 13.93 -3.24 -10.37
CA ARG A 293 14.62 -2.22 -9.56
C ARG A 293 14.68 -2.63 -8.08
N ASP A 294 13.56 -3.08 -7.53
CA ASP A 294 13.49 -3.52 -6.13
C ASP A 294 14.27 -4.84 -5.96
N LEU A 295 14.21 -5.76 -6.94
CA LEU A 295 15.00 -6.99 -6.95
C LEU A 295 16.51 -6.74 -7.06
N ALA A 296 16.95 -5.74 -7.82
CA ALA A 296 18.36 -5.37 -7.90
C ALA A 296 18.87 -4.82 -6.57
N ALA A 297 18.07 -4.00 -5.88
CA ALA A 297 18.40 -3.51 -4.55
C ALA A 297 18.53 -4.66 -3.53
N LEU A 298 17.59 -5.61 -3.56
CA LEU A 298 17.66 -6.82 -2.73
C LEU A 298 18.90 -7.68 -3.08
N GLY A 299 19.19 -7.88 -4.36
CA GLY A 299 20.33 -8.66 -4.80
C GLY A 299 21.67 -8.06 -4.35
N ALA A 300 21.79 -6.72 -4.37
CA ALA A 300 22.96 -6.02 -3.83
C ALA A 300 23.09 -6.23 -2.31
N ALA A 301 21.99 -6.09 -1.56
CA ALA A 301 22.00 -6.30 -0.12
C ALA A 301 22.41 -7.74 0.28
N VAL A 302 21.91 -8.75 -0.44
CA VAL A 302 22.29 -10.15 -0.23
C VAL A 302 23.78 -10.38 -0.53
N LEU A 303 24.33 -9.75 -1.57
CA LEU A 303 25.75 -9.86 -1.89
C LEU A 303 26.65 -9.23 -0.81
N ASP A 304 26.23 -8.11 -0.25
CA ASP A 304 26.98 -7.38 0.78
C ASP A 304 26.90 -8.07 2.16
N GLY A 305 25.74 -8.66 2.50
CA GLY A 305 25.52 -9.38 3.76
C GLY A 305 26.10 -10.80 3.83
N ALA A 306 26.52 -11.36 2.69
CA ALA A 306 27.19 -12.67 2.62
C ALA A 306 28.71 -12.62 2.92
N ARG A 307 29.21 -11.53 3.51
CA ARG A 307 30.61 -11.31 3.90
C ARG A 307 30.83 -11.37 5.40
#